data_AF-A0A516RIG3-F1
#
_entry.id   AF-A0A516RIG3-F1
#
_cell.length_a   1.000
_cell.length_b   1.000
_cell.length_c   1.000
_cell.angle_alpha   90.00
_cell.angle_beta   90.00
_cell.angle_gamma   90.00
#
_symmetry.space_group_name_H-M   'P 1'
#
loop_
_entity.id
_entity.type
_entity.pdbx_description
1 polymer ?
#
loop_
_entity_poly.entity_id
_entity_poly.type
_entity_poly.pdbx_seq_one_letter_code
_entity_poly.pdbx_strand_id
1 'polypeptide(L)'
;MHGRHRRRVRLNDELGPVSARIKEENDRVVHGDKPYATVALMIPMTQGPDQRAERTEVLREVQGAYLAQYRANHESREEPPIRLVLADPGRETAR
;
A
#
# COMPACT_ATOMS: atom_id res chain seq x y z
N MET A 1 37.24 11.96 -13.40
CA MET A 1 35.85 12.38 -13.65
C MET A 1 34.91 11.39 -12.96
N HIS A 2 34.35 11.75 -11.80
CA HIS A 2 33.49 10.84 -11.02
C HIS A 2 32.02 11.05 -11.42
N GLY A 3 31.52 10.18 -12.32
CA GLY A 3 30.09 10.10 -12.61
C GLY A 3 29.35 9.56 -11.38
N ARG A 4 28.64 10.44 -10.66
CA ARG A 4 27.74 10.02 -9.58
C ARG A 4 26.66 9.14 -10.19
N HIS A 5 26.70 7.84 -9.92
CA HIS A 5 25.58 6.93 -10.17
C HIS A 5 24.34 7.47 -9.45
N ARG A 6 23.44 8.11 -10.19
CA ARG A 6 22.10 8.44 -9.68
C ARG A 6 21.42 7.10 -9.39
N ARG A 7 21.33 6.72 -8.11
CA ARG A 7 20.65 5.50 -7.68
C ARG A 7 19.18 5.64 -8.11
N ARG A 8 18.74 4.84 -9.09
CA ARG A 8 17.36 4.83 -9.58
C ARG A 8 16.46 4.33 -8.45
N VAL A 9 15.59 5.19 -7.93
CA VAL A 9 14.59 4.85 -6.90
C VAL A 9 13.55 3.91 -7.49
N ARG A 10 13.24 2.82 -6.77
CA ARG A 10 12.22 1.84 -7.17
C ARG A 10 10.94 2.06 -6.36
N LEU A 11 9.80 1.69 -6.93
CA LEU A 11 8.49 1.82 -6.27
C LEU A 11 8.44 1.10 -4.92
N ASN A 12 9.07 -0.07 -4.82
CA ASN A 12 9.11 -0.83 -3.57
C ASN A 12 9.82 -0.07 -2.43
N ASP A 13 10.83 0.74 -2.76
CA ASP A 13 11.52 1.58 -1.77
C ASP A 13 10.59 2.71 -1.27
N GLU A 14 9.75 3.24 -2.16
CA GLU A 14 8.79 4.31 -1.88
C GLU A 14 7.58 3.81 -1.07
N LEU A 15 7.13 2.57 -1.32
CA LEU A 15 6.02 1.93 -0.62
C LEU A 15 6.39 1.42 0.78
N GLY A 16 7.66 1.08 1.03
CA GLY A 16 8.11 0.47 2.28
C GLY A 16 7.55 1.11 3.57
N PRO A 17 7.63 2.45 3.74
CA PRO A 17 7.10 3.11 4.93
C PRO A 17 5.59 2.94 5.13
N VAL A 18 4.78 3.08 4.07
CA VAL A 18 3.32 2.95 4.19
C VAL A 18 2.89 1.48 4.34
N SER A 19 3.57 0.56 3.65
CA SER A 19 3.35 -0.88 3.79
C SER A 19 3.66 -1.38 5.20
N ALA A 20 4.68 -0.83 5.86
CA ALA A 20 4.97 -1.14 7.26
C ALA A 20 3.84 -0.71 8.20
N ARG A 21 3.25 0.47 7.97
CA ARG A 21 2.09 0.96 8.76
C ARG A 21 0.83 0.12 8.53
N ILE A 22 0.57 -0.29 7.30
CA ILE A 22 -0.52 -1.24 6.98
C ILE A 22 -0.29 -2.57 7.70
N LYS A 23 0.95 -3.07 7.73
CA LYS A 23 1.29 -4.28 8.46
C LYS A 23 1.03 -4.14 9.96
N GLU A 24 1.47 -3.05 10.59
CA GLU A 24 1.22 -2.79 12.01
C GLU A 24 -0.27 -2.79 12.32
N GLU A 25 -1.08 -2.15 11.46
CA GLU A 25 -2.54 -2.12 11.63
C GLU A 25 -3.17 -3.51 11.46
N ASN A 26 -2.74 -4.25 10.44
CA ASN A 26 -3.18 -5.63 10.23
C ASN A 26 -2.83 -6.54 11.41
N ASP A 27 -1.63 -6.40 11.98
CA ASP A 27 -1.18 -7.20 13.12
C ASP A 27 -2.06 -6.92 14.35
N ARG A 28 -2.46 -5.66 14.60
CA ARG A 28 -3.40 -5.31 15.68
C ARG A 28 -4.75 -5.99 15.49
N VAL A 29 -5.28 -5.97 14.27
CA VAL A 29 -6.59 -6.56 13.95
C VAL A 29 -6.55 -8.09 14.04
N VAL A 30 -5.49 -8.72 13.52
CA VAL A 30 -5.32 -10.18 13.51
C VAL A 30 -5.10 -10.75 14.92
N HIS A 31 -4.41 -10.01 15.79
CA HIS A 31 -4.17 -10.42 17.17
C HIS A 31 -5.27 -9.97 18.15
N GLY A 32 -6.28 -9.25 17.68
CA GLY A 32 -7.44 -8.89 18.48
C GLY A 32 -8.47 -10.02 18.56
N ASP A 33 -9.36 -9.93 19.54
CA ASP A 33 -10.41 -10.93 19.77
C ASP A 33 -11.69 -10.71 18.92
N LYS A 34 -11.75 -9.60 18.17
CA LYS A 34 -12.91 -9.26 17.33
C LYS A 34 -12.79 -9.89 15.94
N PRO A 35 -13.91 -10.34 15.33
CA PRO A 35 -13.91 -10.70 13.92
C PRO A 35 -13.52 -9.50 13.06
N TYR A 36 -12.88 -9.75 11.90
CA TYR A 36 -12.41 -8.70 11.00
C TYR A 36 -12.81 -8.97 9.54
N ALA A 37 -12.92 -7.90 8.75
CA ALA A 37 -13.06 -7.98 7.31
C ALA A 37 -11.68 -7.86 6.63
N THR A 38 -11.43 -8.66 5.60
CA THR A 38 -10.24 -8.49 4.76
C THR A 38 -10.62 -7.77 3.47
N VAL A 39 -9.95 -6.66 3.18
CA VAL A 39 -10.15 -5.88 1.95
C VAL A 39 -8.87 -5.92 1.13
N ALA A 40 -8.98 -6.34 -0.14
CA ALA A 40 -7.86 -6.34 -1.06
C ALA A 40 -7.85 -5.06 -1.91
N LEU A 41 -6.73 -4.33 -1.86
CA LEU A 41 -6.48 -3.20 -2.74
C LEU A 41 -5.71 -3.67 -3.98
N MET A 42 -6.41 -3.67 -5.11
CA MET A 42 -5.90 -4.12 -6.40
C MET A 42 -5.34 -2.92 -7.18
N ILE A 43 -4.02 -2.73 -7.18
CA ILE A 43 -3.35 -1.63 -7.91
C ILE A 43 -2.12 -2.18 -8.63
N PRO A 44 -1.88 -1.83 -9.91
CA PRO A 44 -0.68 -2.26 -10.63
C PRO A 44 0.61 -1.69 -10.01
N MET A 45 1.31 -2.50 -9.21
CA MET A 45 2.54 -2.10 -8.50
C MET A 45 3.81 -2.37 -9.32
N THR A 46 3.66 -2.79 -10.57
CA THR A 46 4.77 -3.05 -11.48
C THR A 46 5.10 -1.81 -12.33
N GLN A 47 5.64 -0.75 -11.70
CA GLN A 47 6.12 0.44 -12.40
C GLN A 47 7.66 0.46 -12.50
N GLY A 48 8.16 0.70 -13.70
CA GLY A 48 9.60 0.80 -13.97
C GLY A 48 10.24 2.04 -13.35
N PRO A 49 11.58 2.07 -13.18
CA PRO A 49 12.30 3.17 -12.52
C PRO A 49 12.18 4.53 -13.24
N ASP A 50 11.84 4.52 -14.53
CA ASP A 50 11.67 5.74 -15.33
C ASP A 50 10.22 6.30 -15.29
N GLN A 51 9.27 5.55 -14.71
CA GLN A 51 7.84 5.90 -14.61
C GLN A 51 7.52 6.60 -13.30
N ARG A 52 8.08 7.80 -13.09
CA ARG A 52 8.00 8.50 -11.79
C ARG A 52 6.59 8.99 -11.44
N ALA A 53 5.82 9.45 -12.43
CA ALA A 53 4.48 9.98 -12.19
C ALA A 53 3.54 8.86 -11.74
N GLU A 54 3.59 7.73 -12.44
CA GLU A 54 2.82 6.51 -12.17
C GLU A 54 3.18 5.94 -10.80
N ARG A 55 4.48 5.89 -10.45
CA ARG A 55 4.90 5.51 -9.09
C ARG A 55 4.34 6.43 -8.01
N THR A 56 4.33 7.73 -8.26
CA THR A 56 3.80 8.72 -7.30
C THR A 56 2.30 8.55 -7.12
N GLU A 57 1.57 8.23 -8.19
CA GLU A 57 0.14 7.93 -8.15
C GLU A 57 -0.14 6.67 -7.32
N VAL A 58 0.54 5.55 -7.62
CA VAL A 58 0.41 4.31 -6.83
C VAL A 58 0.73 4.55 -5.36
N LEU A 59 1.79 5.30 -5.05
CA LEU A 59 2.12 5.64 -3.66
C LEU A 59 0.98 6.38 -2.96
N ARG A 60 0.37 7.35 -3.63
CA ARG A 60 -0.74 8.15 -3.06
C ARG A 60 -1.98 7.30 -2.85
N GLU A 61 -2.30 6.39 -3.76
CA GLU A 61 -3.43 5.48 -3.61
C GLU A 61 -3.24 4.56 -2.40
N VAL A 62 -2.05 3.97 -2.24
CA VAL A 62 -1.74 3.13 -1.07
C VAL A 62 -1.79 3.94 0.24
N GLN A 63 -1.30 5.18 0.24
CA GLN A 63 -1.41 6.09 1.38
C GLN A 63 -2.86 6.44 1.74
N GLY A 64 -3.69 6.69 0.73
CA GLY A 64 -5.12 6.94 0.91
C GLY A 64 -5.84 5.73 1.50
N ALA A 65 -5.54 4.53 1.00
CA ALA A 65 -6.12 3.29 1.53
C ALA A 65 -5.71 3.02 2.98
N TYR A 66 -4.44 3.27 3.34
CA TYR A 66 -4.00 3.20 4.73
C TYR A 66 -4.76 4.19 5.62
N LEU A 67 -4.95 5.44 5.18
CA LEU A 67 -5.70 6.43 5.95
C LEU A 67 -7.15 6.00 6.17
N ALA A 68 -7.79 5.42 5.15
CA ALA A 68 -9.14 4.88 5.26
C ALA A 68 -9.20 3.71 6.26
N GLN A 69 -8.26 2.76 6.19
CA GLN A 69 -8.15 1.67 7.16
C GLN A 69 -8.00 2.18 8.59
N TYR A 70 -7.05 3.10 8.81
CA TYR A 70 -6.76 3.64 10.13
C TYR A 70 -8.00 4.32 10.73
N ARG A 71 -8.70 5.14 9.95
CA ARG A 71 -9.94 5.79 10.41
C ARG A 71 -11.03 4.78 10.73
N ALA A 72 -11.23 3.77 9.89
CA ALA A 72 -12.22 2.73 10.14
C ALA A 72 -11.92 1.95 11.43
N ASN A 73 -10.65 1.67 11.71
CA ASN A 73 -10.26 0.84 12.85
C ASN A 73 -10.17 1.61 14.19
N HIS A 74 -9.91 2.92 14.15
CA HIS A 74 -9.63 3.71 15.37
C HIS A 74 -10.61 4.86 15.62
N GLU A 75 -11.12 5.52 14.58
CA GLU A 75 -11.84 6.79 14.70
C GLU A 75 -13.33 6.67 14.43
N SER A 76 -13.75 5.65 13.67
CA SER A 76 -15.15 5.40 13.37
C SER A 76 -15.75 4.35 14.31
N ARG A 77 -17.09 4.22 14.27
CA ARG A 77 -17.80 3.10 14.91
C ARG A 77 -18.05 1.98 13.90
N GLU A 78 -17.32 1.95 12.78
CA GLU A 78 -17.49 0.93 11.76
C GLU A 78 -16.89 -0.38 12.24
N GLU A 79 -17.76 -1.37 12.40
CA GLU A 79 -17.38 -2.75 12.69
C GLU A 79 -17.82 -3.64 11.52
N PRO A 80 -17.08 -4.72 11.20
CA PRO A 80 -15.85 -5.15 11.86
C PRO A 80 -14.60 -4.36 11.43
N PRO A 81 -13.50 -4.37 12.21
CA PRO A 81 -12.24 -3.78 11.81
C PRO A 81 -11.69 -4.38 10.50
N ILE A 82 -10.90 -3.59 9.78
CA ILE A 82 -10.38 -3.88 8.45
C ILE A 82 -8.93 -4.35 8.51
N ARG A 83 -8.68 -5.50 7.90
CA ARG A 83 -7.37 -5.98 7.46
C ARG A 83 -7.19 -5.62 5.98
N LEU A 84 -6.35 -4.64 5.68
CA LEU A 84 -6.06 -4.22 4.32
C LEU A 84 -4.89 -5.02 3.75
N VAL A 85 -5.10 -5.69 2.61
CA VAL A 85 -4.04 -6.41 1.89
C VAL A 85 -3.76 -5.72 0.56
N LEU A 86 -2.48 -5.49 0.27
CA LEU A 86 -2.03 -4.96 -1.02
C LEU A 86 -1.86 -6.11 -2.00
N ALA A 87 -2.52 -6.00 -3.15
CA ALA A 87 -2.48 -7.02 -4.20
C ALA A 87 -2.09 -6.35 -5.53
N ASP A 88 -1.00 -6.85 -6.13
CA ASP A 88 -0.57 -6.43 -7.47
C ASP A 88 -1.23 -7.37 -8.49
N PRO A 89 -2.20 -6.91 -9.31
CA PRO A 89 -2.75 -7.70 -10.41
C PRO A 89 -1.75 -7.92 -11.56
N GLY A 90 -0.58 -7.27 -11.52
CA GLY A 90 0.31 -7.13 -12.66
C GLY A 90 -0.25 -6.10 -13.65
N ARG A 91 0.40 -5.99 -14.82
CA ARG A 91 -0.17 -5.23 -15.94
C ARG A 91 -1.18 -6.11 -16.66
N GLU A 92 -2.46 -5.74 -16.63
CA GLU A 92 -3.38 -6.18 -17.67
C GLU A 92 -2.86 -5.64 -19.00
N THR A 93 -2.30 -6.50 -19.83
CA THR A 93 -2.27 -6.24 -21.27
C THR A 93 -3.69 -6.42 -21.74
N ALA A 94 -4.47 -5.34 -21.83
CA ALA A 94 -5.70 -5.35 -22.60
C ALA A 94 -5.37 -5.94 -23.98
N ARG A 95 -6.00 -7.07 -24.33
CA ARG A 95 -5.88 -7.73 -25.64
C ARG A 95 -6.81 -7.06 -26.64
#